data_AF-A0A7S4PLV7-F1
#
_entry.id   AF-A0A7S4PLV7-F1
#
_cell.length_a   1.000
_cell.length_b   1.000
_cell.length_c   1.000
_cell.angle_alpha   90.00
_cell.angle_beta   90.00
_cell.angle_gamma   90.00
#
_symmetry.space_group_name_H-M   'P 1'
#
loop_
_entity.id
_entity.type
_entity.pdbx_description
1 polymer ?
#
loop_
_entity_poly.entity_id
_entity_poly.type
_entity_poly.pdbx_seq_one_letter_code
_entity_poly.pdbx_strand_id
1 'polypeptide(L)'
;MTAMLPTWEGMRGDTGATVSLEGRYEEPFEIPDFIKNVTLDGKGESEISVKGTCALICIACDVTMRGMKISTEGEDEGVTVGRGGRLTLEGCTIRSTKGTGIKVNGGNVLLKGCTIEGCGEYGIFVVEGGSVRCEECKVVKNAKSGVLARGSGSNLSLVRSEVASNGGNGIGCDEGGSFTASLSSISRNRQIGVNIGDFSTGQFFSCCADQDYEIASL
;
A
#
# COMPACT_ATOMS: atom_id res chain seq x y z
N MET A 1 23.36 6.47 11.02
CA MET A 1 24.42 5.86 10.19
C MET A 1 23.72 5.10 9.08
N THR A 2 24.14 5.26 7.83
CA THR A 2 23.54 4.55 6.69
C THR A 2 23.86 3.06 6.80
N ALA A 3 22.84 2.21 6.69
CA ALA A 3 22.94 0.76 6.74
C ALA A 3 23.13 0.19 5.33
N MET A 4 23.84 -0.93 5.23
CA MET A 4 24.00 -1.67 3.96
C MET A 4 22.82 -2.60 3.76
N LEU A 5 22.36 -2.74 2.51
CA LEU A 5 21.33 -3.70 2.15
C LEU A 5 21.68 -5.13 2.62
N PRO A 6 20.67 -5.92 3.00
CA PRO A 6 20.92 -7.31 3.31
C PRO A 6 21.38 -8.08 2.06
N THR A 7 22.21 -9.11 2.26
CA THR A 7 22.73 -9.94 1.17
C THR A 7 21.66 -10.90 0.67
N TRP A 8 20.96 -10.54 -0.43
CA TRP A 8 19.87 -11.36 -0.97
C TRP A 8 20.27 -12.80 -1.30
N GLU A 9 21.44 -13.00 -1.93
CA GLU A 9 21.95 -14.34 -2.25
C GLU A 9 22.14 -15.21 -1.00
N GLY A 10 22.47 -14.59 0.13
CA GLY A 10 22.57 -15.29 1.41
C GLY A 10 21.24 -15.83 1.93
N MET A 11 20.10 -15.33 1.41
CA MET A 11 18.74 -15.77 1.75
C MET A 11 18.15 -16.76 0.74
N ARG A 12 18.93 -17.20 -0.26
CA ARG A 12 18.45 -18.13 -1.28
C ARG A 12 18.13 -19.48 -0.63
N GLY A 13 16.84 -19.84 -0.61
CA GLY A 13 16.35 -21.08 0.02
C GLY A 13 15.94 -20.93 1.49
N ASP A 14 16.02 -19.72 2.06
CA ASP A 14 15.67 -19.41 3.45
C ASP A 14 14.16 -19.20 3.65
N THR A 15 13.35 -20.06 3.04
CA THR A 15 11.89 -20.00 3.17
C THR A 15 11.47 -20.14 4.63
N GLY A 16 10.76 -19.13 5.14
CA GLY A 16 10.33 -19.01 6.54
C GLY A 16 11.31 -18.27 7.45
N ALA A 17 12.48 -17.86 6.95
CA ALA A 17 13.46 -17.14 7.77
C ALA A 17 12.99 -15.73 8.13
N THR A 18 13.48 -15.23 9.27
CA THR A 18 13.33 -13.84 9.70
C THR A 18 14.71 -13.20 9.79
N VAL A 19 14.88 -12.08 9.09
CA VAL A 19 16.12 -11.30 9.05
C VAL A 19 15.88 -9.96 9.72
N SER A 20 16.69 -9.66 10.73
CA SER A 20 16.64 -8.37 11.42
C SER A 20 17.27 -7.30 10.56
N LEU A 21 16.57 -6.18 10.38
CA LEU A 21 17.06 -4.97 9.75
C LEU A 21 17.33 -3.92 10.82
N GLU A 22 18.44 -3.20 10.70
CA GLU A 22 18.85 -2.18 11.68
C GLU A 22 19.40 -0.94 10.97
N GLY A 23 18.79 0.21 11.26
CA GLY A 23 19.25 1.51 10.79
C GLY A 23 18.50 2.05 9.58
N ARG A 24 19.12 3.00 8.88
CA ARG A 24 18.53 3.73 7.76
C ARG A 24 19.20 3.32 6.46
N TYR A 25 18.43 2.80 5.52
CA TYR A 25 18.85 2.38 4.19
C TYR A 25 18.55 3.49 3.18
N GLU A 26 19.55 3.93 2.43
CA GLU A 26 19.40 4.98 1.41
C GLU A 26 19.36 4.42 -0.01
N GLU A 27 19.33 3.09 -0.13
CA GLU A 27 19.19 2.34 -1.37
C GLU A 27 17.83 1.64 -1.43
N PRO A 28 17.26 1.46 -2.64
CA PRO A 28 15.98 0.79 -2.80
C PRO A 28 16.07 -0.70 -2.45
N PHE A 29 15.00 -1.23 -1.87
CA PHE A 29 14.83 -2.65 -1.64
C PHE A 29 14.22 -3.29 -2.89
N GLU A 30 15.07 -3.70 -3.82
CA GLU A 30 14.69 -4.53 -4.96
C GLU A 30 14.75 -6.00 -4.55
N ILE A 31 13.60 -6.55 -4.14
CA ILE A 31 13.53 -7.93 -3.64
C ILE A 31 13.62 -8.90 -4.82
N PRO A 32 14.65 -9.77 -4.88
CA PRO A 32 14.79 -10.70 -5.99
C PRO A 32 13.67 -11.76 -6.04
N ASP A 33 13.35 -12.23 -7.23
CA ASP A 33 12.27 -13.19 -7.49
C ASP A 33 12.45 -14.56 -6.79
N PHE A 34 13.69 -14.93 -6.48
CA PHE A 34 14.02 -16.15 -5.75
C PHE A 34 13.71 -16.05 -4.25
N ILE A 35 13.44 -14.86 -3.72
CA ILE A 35 13.02 -14.68 -2.33
C ILE A 35 11.57 -15.15 -2.18
N LYS A 36 11.38 -16.21 -1.39
CA LYS A 36 10.08 -16.82 -1.11
C LYS A 36 9.87 -16.97 0.39
N ASN A 37 8.83 -16.32 0.91
CA ASN A 37 8.39 -16.39 2.30
C ASN A 37 9.50 -16.00 3.29
N VAL A 38 10.15 -14.85 3.07
CA VAL A 38 11.14 -14.30 4.01
C VAL A 38 10.53 -13.14 4.77
N THR A 39 10.82 -13.02 6.06
CA THR A 39 10.43 -11.88 6.88
C THR A 39 11.63 -10.95 7.10
N LEU A 40 11.47 -9.67 6.81
CA LEU A 40 12.42 -8.61 7.13
C LEU A 40 11.85 -7.80 8.31
N ASP A 41 12.49 -7.87 9.46
CA ASP A 41 12.01 -7.24 10.69
C ASP A 41 12.82 -5.99 11.04
N GLY A 42 12.19 -4.83 10.86
CA GLY A 42 12.77 -3.52 11.21
C GLY A 42 12.62 -3.12 12.66
N LYS A 43 11.97 -3.94 13.49
CA LYS A 43 11.77 -3.71 14.94
C LYS A 43 11.09 -2.37 15.29
N GLY A 44 10.46 -1.69 14.33
CA GLY A 44 9.84 -0.38 14.52
C GLY A 44 10.81 0.81 14.42
N GLU A 45 12.10 0.56 14.21
CA GLU A 45 13.16 1.57 14.25
C GLU A 45 13.83 1.76 12.89
N SER A 46 13.79 0.74 12.02
CA SER A 46 14.46 0.76 10.73
C SER A 46 13.69 1.53 9.66
N GLU A 47 14.45 2.17 8.76
CA GLU A 47 13.91 3.05 7.74
C GLU A 47 14.55 2.78 6.38
N ILE A 48 13.75 2.67 5.33
CA ILE A 48 14.19 2.84 3.94
C ILE A 48 13.84 4.27 3.55
N SER A 49 14.83 5.03 3.08
CA SER A 49 14.67 6.44 2.74
C SER A 49 15.49 6.77 1.50
N VAL A 50 14.84 6.71 0.35
CA VAL A 50 15.47 6.87 -0.96
C VAL A 50 15.11 8.21 -1.59
N LYS A 51 15.86 8.62 -2.61
CA LYS A 51 15.61 9.87 -3.35
C LYS A 51 15.40 9.57 -4.82
N GLY A 52 14.26 10.01 -5.36
CA GLY A 52 14.00 9.96 -6.79
C GLY A 52 13.72 8.57 -7.37
N THR A 53 13.51 7.56 -6.53
CA THR A 53 13.20 6.19 -6.96
C THR A 53 12.17 5.51 -6.05
N CYS A 54 11.68 4.34 -6.45
CA CYS A 54 10.83 3.51 -5.62
C CYS A 54 11.60 2.89 -4.46
N ALA A 55 11.09 2.97 -3.23
CA ALA A 55 11.82 2.52 -2.05
C ALA A 55 11.79 1.00 -1.86
N LEU A 56 10.71 0.34 -2.27
CA LEU A 56 10.52 -1.10 -2.15
C LEU A 56 9.82 -1.65 -3.38
N ILE A 57 10.47 -2.61 -4.03
CA ILE A 57 9.97 -3.27 -5.23
C ILE A 57 9.84 -4.76 -4.93
N CYS A 58 8.62 -5.30 -5.03
CA CYS A 58 8.40 -6.76 -5.02
C CYS A 58 7.68 -7.24 -6.28
N ILE A 59 8.41 -7.98 -7.12
CA ILE A 59 7.92 -8.59 -8.36
C ILE A 59 8.32 -10.05 -8.33
N ALA A 60 7.36 -10.94 -8.57
CA ALA A 60 7.57 -12.38 -8.52
C ALA A 60 8.26 -12.89 -7.24
N CYS A 61 8.14 -12.18 -6.11
CA CYS A 61 8.67 -12.57 -4.79
C CYS A 61 7.56 -12.77 -3.76
N ASP A 62 7.89 -13.36 -2.62
CA ASP A 62 7.02 -13.43 -1.44
C ASP A 62 7.80 -12.98 -0.20
N VAL A 63 7.44 -11.82 0.36
CA VAL A 63 8.17 -11.20 1.46
C VAL A 63 7.22 -10.54 2.46
N THR A 64 7.56 -10.64 3.74
CA THR A 64 6.91 -9.89 4.83
C THR A 64 7.89 -8.84 5.34
N MET A 65 7.45 -7.60 5.53
CA MET A 65 8.25 -6.57 6.21
C MET A 65 7.50 -6.05 7.44
N ARG A 66 8.19 -5.94 8.57
CA ARG A 66 7.61 -5.52 9.85
C ARG A 66 8.28 -4.27 10.38
N GLY A 67 7.49 -3.36 10.95
CA GLY A 67 8.00 -2.23 11.71
C GLY A 67 8.97 -1.35 10.93
N MET A 68 8.71 -1.13 9.64
CA MET A 68 9.55 -0.31 8.77
C MET A 68 8.95 1.07 8.55
N LYS A 69 9.80 2.09 8.49
CA LYS A 69 9.46 3.36 7.82
C LYS A 69 9.95 3.29 6.38
N ILE A 70 9.09 3.58 5.42
CA ILE A 70 9.41 3.52 3.99
C ILE A 70 9.10 4.90 3.41
N SER A 71 10.14 5.63 3.03
CA SER A 71 10.03 6.98 2.51
C SER A 71 10.76 7.15 1.17
N THR A 72 10.16 7.90 0.26
CA THR A 72 10.84 8.40 -0.96
C THR A 72 10.56 9.89 -1.17
N GLU A 73 11.60 10.61 -1.60
CA GLU A 73 11.53 12.04 -1.96
C GLU A 73 11.40 12.31 -3.48
N GLY A 74 10.91 11.30 -4.22
CA GLY A 74 10.76 11.33 -5.69
C GLY A 74 9.32 11.34 -6.18
N GLU A 75 9.18 11.41 -7.51
CA GLU A 75 7.91 11.24 -8.23
C GLU A 75 7.47 9.77 -8.34
N ASP A 76 8.38 8.84 -8.07
CA ASP A 76 8.11 7.40 -8.03
C ASP A 76 7.28 6.97 -6.80
N GLU A 77 6.76 5.76 -6.86
CA GLU A 77 5.94 5.20 -5.79
C GLU A 77 6.77 4.79 -4.56
N GLY A 78 6.21 4.88 -3.36
CA GLY A 78 6.91 4.43 -2.15
C GLY A 78 7.15 2.92 -2.16
N VAL A 79 6.13 2.16 -2.57
CA VAL A 79 6.16 0.71 -2.70
C VAL A 79 5.49 0.30 -4.01
N THR A 80 6.16 -0.55 -4.80
CA THR A 80 5.61 -1.14 -6.02
C THR A 80 5.56 -2.65 -5.90
N VAL A 81 4.37 -3.22 -6.11
CA VAL A 81 4.16 -4.68 -6.13
C VAL A 81 3.63 -5.10 -7.48
N GLY A 82 4.45 -5.84 -8.22
CA GLY A 82 4.15 -6.29 -9.57
C GLY A 82 3.59 -7.71 -9.64
N ARG A 83 3.34 -8.18 -10.87
CA ARG A 83 2.83 -9.52 -11.17
C ARG A 83 3.61 -10.62 -10.43
N GLY A 84 2.87 -11.51 -9.78
CA GLY A 84 3.44 -12.62 -9.01
C GLY A 84 4.10 -12.21 -7.67
N GLY A 85 4.18 -10.91 -7.38
CA GLY A 85 4.62 -10.38 -6.10
C GLY A 85 3.56 -10.59 -5.01
N ARG A 86 4.02 -10.99 -3.83
CA ARG A 86 3.24 -11.13 -2.61
C ARG A 86 3.97 -10.37 -1.50
N LEU A 87 3.37 -9.29 -1.05
CA LEU A 87 3.96 -8.43 -0.01
C LEU A 87 3.04 -8.38 1.20
N THR A 88 3.57 -8.70 2.38
CA THR A 88 2.90 -8.39 3.64
C THR A 88 3.64 -7.27 4.35
N LEU A 89 2.95 -6.20 4.73
CA LEU A 89 3.50 -5.13 5.58
C LEU A 89 2.77 -5.15 6.93
N GLU A 90 3.51 -5.19 8.03
CA GLU A 90 2.94 -5.21 9.39
C GLU A 90 3.54 -4.08 10.24
N GLY A 91 2.70 -3.16 10.72
CA GLY A 91 3.16 -2.04 11.56
C GLY A 91 4.09 -1.05 10.83
N CYS A 92 4.05 -1.02 9.50
CA CYS A 92 4.89 -0.13 8.69
C CYS A 92 4.25 1.25 8.47
N THR A 93 5.09 2.28 8.28
CA THR A 93 4.67 3.61 7.84
C THR A 93 5.22 3.90 6.44
N ILE A 94 4.37 4.29 5.51
CA ILE A 94 4.72 4.55 4.11
C ILE A 94 4.44 6.01 3.77
N ARG A 95 5.41 6.66 3.10
CA ARG A 95 5.30 8.03 2.59
C ARG A 95 6.02 8.19 1.25
N SER A 96 5.36 8.75 0.24
CA SER A 96 6.01 9.17 -1.02
C SER A 96 5.67 10.63 -1.31
N THR A 97 6.64 11.55 -1.20
CA THR A 97 6.30 12.98 -1.14
C THR A 97 5.73 13.55 -2.43
N LYS A 98 6.01 12.94 -3.59
CA LYS A 98 5.44 13.36 -4.88
C LYS A 98 4.71 12.25 -5.63
N GLY A 99 4.92 10.98 -5.28
CA GLY A 99 4.29 9.83 -5.92
C GLY A 99 3.17 9.19 -5.09
N THR A 100 2.74 8.02 -5.54
CA THR A 100 1.78 7.16 -4.84
C THR A 100 2.45 6.43 -3.68
N GLY A 101 1.77 6.25 -2.54
CA GLY A 101 2.32 5.52 -1.40
C GLY A 101 2.61 4.06 -1.72
N ILE A 102 1.58 3.32 -2.14
CA ILE A 102 1.67 1.91 -2.54
C ILE A 102 0.96 1.73 -3.88
N LYS A 103 1.66 1.23 -4.90
CA LYS A 103 1.09 0.85 -6.18
C LYS A 103 1.18 -0.65 -6.39
N VAL A 104 0.04 -1.25 -6.76
CA VAL A 104 -0.08 -2.69 -6.95
C VAL A 104 -0.54 -2.95 -8.38
N ASN A 105 0.32 -3.54 -9.18
CA ASN A 105 0.11 -3.83 -10.60
C ASN A 105 0.16 -5.35 -10.79
N GLY A 106 -1.01 -6.00 -10.73
CA GLY A 106 -1.14 -7.46 -10.83
C GLY A 106 -0.51 -8.28 -9.69
N GLY A 107 -0.08 -7.61 -8.61
CA GLY A 107 0.47 -8.20 -7.40
C GLY A 107 -0.55 -8.36 -6.27
N ASN A 108 -0.14 -8.93 -5.14
CA ASN A 108 -0.97 -9.09 -3.95
C ASN A 108 -0.32 -8.45 -2.73
N VAL A 109 -1.06 -7.63 -2.00
CA VAL A 109 -0.58 -6.95 -0.80
C VAL A 109 -1.53 -7.16 0.38
N LEU A 110 -0.95 -7.52 1.52
CA LEU A 110 -1.62 -7.54 2.82
C LEU A 110 -0.97 -6.50 3.73
N LEU A 111 -1.77 -5.55 4.20
CA LEU A 111 -1.34 -4.50 5.13
C LEU A 111 -2.02 -4.76 6.48
N LYS A 112 -1.24 -4.78 7.57
CA LYS A 112 -1.74 -4.94 8.94
C LYS A 112 -1.20 -3.85 9.85
N GLY A 113 -2.06 -3.04 10.45
CA GLY A 113 -1.61 -1.99 11.36
C GLY A 113 -0.71 -0.92 10.70
N CYS A 114 -0.74 -0.82 9.37
CA CYS A 114 0.08 0.12 8.61
C CYS A 114 -0.52 1.52 8.55
N THR A 115 0.34 2.52 8.42
CA THR A 115 -0.05 3.91 8.11
C THR A 115 0.53 4.32 6.77
N ILE A 116 -0.32 4.82 5.87
CA ILE A 116 0.05 5.37 4.58
C ILE A 116 -0.35 6.82 4.60
N GLU A 117 0.64 7.72 4.65
CA GLU A 117 0.36 9.13 4.86
C GLU A 117 1.24 10.09 4.08
N GLY A 118 0.68 11.27 3.80
CA GLY A 118 1.43 12.39 3.22
C GLY A 118 2.00 12.08 1.84
N CYS A 119 1.32 11.22 1.07
CA CYS A 119 1.73 10.89 -0.28
C CYS A 119 1.30 11.97 -1.28
N GLY A 120 2.14 12.27 -2.27
CA GLY A 120 1.93 13.31 -3.28
C GLY A 120 0.86 12.95 -4.32
N GLU A 121 0.49 11.68 -4.40
CA GLU A 121 -0.63 11.19 -5.21
C GLU A 121 -1.64 10.39 -4.36
N TYR A 122 -1.91 9.14 -4.74
CA TYR A 122 -2.81 8.24 -4.03
C TYR A 122 -2.10 7.65 -2.80
N GLY A 123 -2.86 7.31 -1.76
CA GLY A 123 -2.31 6.47 -0.69
C GLY A 123 -2.01 5.07 -1.22
N ILE A 124 -3.05 4.40 -1.75
CA ILE A 124 -2.95 3.07 -2.37
C ILE A 124 -3.60 3.11 -3.74
N PHE A 125 -2.90 2.61 -4.76
CA PHE A 125 -3.42 2.50 -6.13
C PHE A 125 -3.29 1.07 -6.64
N VAL A 126 -4.42 0.43 -6.95
CA VAL A 126 -4.51 -0.96 -7.39
C VAL A 126 -4.94 -0.98 -8.85
N VAL A 127 -4.15 -1.63 -9.70
CA VAL A 127 -4.36 -1.72 -11.14
C VAL A 127 -4.01 -3.11 -11.68
N GLU A 128 -4.39 -3.37 -12.93
CA GLU A 128 -3.93 -4.54 -13.71
C GLU A 128 -4.19 -5.89 -13.02
N GLY A 129 -5.35 -6.02 -12.37
CA GLY A 129 -5.72 -7.25 -11.66
C GLY A 129 -5.05 -7.42 -10.30
N GLY A 130 -4.49 -6.34 -9.74
CA GLY A 130 -3.86 -6.35 -8.41
C GLY A 130 -4.88 -6.52 -7.29
N SER A 131 -4.40 -6.93 -6.11
CA SER A 131 -5.24 -7.06 -4.92
C SER A 131 -4.58 -6.48 -3.69
N VAL A 132 -5.32 -5.67 -2.93
CA VAL A 132 -4.87 -5.13 -1.65
C VAL A 132 -5.89 -5.43 -0.56
N ARG A 133 -5.41 -5.95 0.57
CA ARG A 133 -6.18 -6.10 1.79
C ARG A 133 -5.55 -5.31 2.92
N CYS A 134 -6.31 -4.40 3.51
CA CYS A 134 -5.92 -3.61 4.68
C CYS A 134 -6.69 -4.10 5.92
N GLU A 135 -5.95 -4.38 6.98
CA GLU A 135 -6.48 -4.74 8.29
C GLU A 135 -5.94 -3.75 9.33
N GLU A 136 -6.82 -3.00 9.97
CA GLU A 136 -6.43 -2.04 11.03
C GLU A 136 -5.46 -0.97 10.53
N CYS A 137 -5.60 -0.55 9.27
CA CYS A 137 -4.72 0.43 8.64
C CYS A 137 -5.29 1.85 8.67
N LYS A 138 -4.40 2.82 8.46
CA LYS A 138 -4.74 4.23 8.24
C LYS A 138 -4.21 4.71 6.90
N VAL A 139 -5.08 5.25 6.06
CA VAL A 139 -4.72 5.86 4.78
C VAL A 139 -5.16 7.31 4.78
N VAL A 140 -4.23 8.21 5.11
CA VAL A 140 -4.58 9.57 5.53
C VAL A 140 -3.71 10.66 4.91
N LYS A 141 -4.27 11.85 4.72
CA LYS A 141 -3.51 13.04 4.30
C LYS A 141 -2.74 12.87 2.99
N ASN A 142 -3.22 12.03 2.09
CA ASN A 142 -2.65 11.89 0.75
C ASN A 142 -3.28 12.93 -0.18
N ALA A 143 -2.55 13.39 -1.20
CA ALA A 143 -2.98 14.53 -2.01
C ALA A 143 -4.13 14.21 -2.98
N LYS A 144 -4.22 12.97 -3.48
CA LYS A 144 -5.34 12.47 -4.29
C LYS A 144 -6.23 11.56 -3.44
N SER A 145 -6.87 10.56 -4.04
CA SER A 145 -7.72 9.63 -3.30
C SER A 145 -6.93 8.84 -2.27
N GLY A 146 -7.56 8.50 -1.14
CA GLY A 146 -6.95 7.63 -0.15
C GLY A 146 -6.59 6.28 -0.77
N VAL A 147 -7.60 5.62 -1.33
CA VAL A 147 -7.45 4.32 -2.00
C VAL A 147 -8.20 4.33 -3.33
N LEU A 148 -7.59 3.79 -4.38
CA LEU A 148 -8.19 3.66 -5.72
C LEU A 148 -7.94 2.27 -6.30
N ALA A 149 -8.99 1.57 -6.71
CA ALA A 149 -8.90 0.38 -7.54
C ALA A 149 -9.39 0.69 -8.96
N ARG A 150 -8.54 0.53 -9.97
CA ARG A 150 -8.90 0.79 -11.37
C ARG A 150 -8.64 -0.43 -12.23
N GLY A 151 -9.56 -0.72 -13.15
CA GLY A 151 -9.44 -1.80 -14.09
C GLY A 151 -10.04 -3.11 -13.57
N SER A 152 -10.55 -3.91 -14.51
CA SER A 152 -11.15 -5.21 -14.21
C SER A 152 -10.19 -6.12 -13.44
N GLY A 153 -10.72 -6.72 -12.36
CA GLY A 153 -9.96 -7.61 -11.49
C GLY A 153 -9.07 -6.89 -10.46
N SER A 154 -9.00 -5.56 -10.46
CA SER A 154 -8.34 -4.80 -9.39
C SER A 154 -9.23 -4.74 -8.15
N ASN A 155 -8.76 -5.29 -7.03
CA ASN A 155 -9.57 -5.48 -5.83
C ASN A 155 -8.97 -4.79 -4.60
N LEU A 156 -9.83 -4.14 -3.83
CA LEU A 156 -9.49 -3.56 -2.53
C LEU A 156 -10.37 -4.15 -1.42
N SER A 157 -9.77 -4.49 -0.28
CA SER A 157 -10.52 -4.89 0.92
C SER A 157 -10.04 -4.10 2.13
N LEU A 158 -10.96 -3.41 2.80
CA LEU A 158 -10.71 -2.67 4.04
C LEU A 158 -11.42 -3.34 5.20
N VAL A 159 -10.70 -3.62 6.28
CA VAL A 159 -11.24 -4.17 7.51
C VAL A 159 -10.73 -3.37 8.68
N ARG A 160 -11.64 -2.86 9.53
CA ARG A 160 -11.29 -2.06 10.72
C ARG A 160 -10.31 -0.91 10.44
N SER A 161 -10.42 -0.30 9.26
CA SER A 161 -9.45 0.67 8.76
C SER A 161 -10.03 2.09 8.67
N GLU A 162 -9.15 3.08 8.58
CA GLU A 162 -9.48 4.49 8.45
C GLU A 162 -8.96 5.04 7.12
N VAL A 163 -9.83 5.69 6.34
CA VAL A 163 -9.47 6.41 5.13
C VAL A 163 -9.95 7.85 5.25
N ALA A 164 -9.04 8.76 5.63
CA ALA A 164 -9.46 10.07 6.08
C ALA A 164 -8.54 11.23 5.68
N SER A 165 -9.13 12.42 5.54
CA SER A 165 -8.36 13.65 5.28
C SER A 165 -7.53 13.61 4.00
N ASN A 166 -7.93 12.84 3.00
CA ASN A 166 -7.27 12.82 1.70
C ASN A 166 -7.80 13.95 0.80
N GLY A 167 -6.97 14.42 -0.14
CA GLY A 167 -7.28 15.55 -1.03
C GLY A 167 -8.20 15.17 -2.21
N GLY A 168 -8.39 13.88 -2.47
CA GLY A 168 -9.36 13.34 -3.41
C GLY A 168 -10.49 12.58 -2.71
N ASN A 169 -10.97 11.51 -3.34
CA ASN A 169 -11.98 10.62 -2.76
C ASN A 169 -11.42 9.84 -1.57
N GLY A 170 -12.29 9.36 -0.67
CA GLY A 170 -11.85 8.36 0.32
C GLY A 170 -11.49 7.05 -0.37
N ILE A 171 -12.52 6.37 -0.88
CA ILE A 171 -12.41 5.15 -1.69
C ILE A 171 -12.85 5.49 -3.12
N GLY A 172 -12.05 5.12 -4.11
CA GLY A 172 -12.44 5.16 -5.52
C GLY A 172 -12.38 3.77 -6.15
N CYS A 173 -13.34 3.47 -7.02
CA CYS A 173 -13.25 2.40 -7.99
C CYS A 173 -13.61 2.91 -9.38
N ASP A 174 -12.92 2.41 -10.40
CA ASP A 174 -13.06 2.87 -11.78
C ASP A 174 -12.74 1.74 -12.78
N GLU A 175 -13.25 1.84 -14.01
CA GLU A 175 -12.96 0.90 -15.11
C GLU A 175 -13.10 -0.60 -14.75
N GLY A 176 -14.10 -0.97 -13.92
CA GLY A 176 -14.31 -2.35 -13.47
C GLY A 176 -13.58 -2.74 -12.18
N GLY A 177 -12.99 -1.78 -11.47
CA GLY A 177 -12.41 -2.01 -10.14
C GLY A 177 -13.46 -2.42 -9.11
N SER A 178 -13.03 -3.12 -8.06
CA SER A 178 -13.91 -3.51 -6.97
C SER A 178 -13.35 -3.17 -5.59
N PHE A 179 -14.25 -2.94 -4.64
CA PHE A 179 -13.86 -2.89 -3.24
C PHE A 179 -14.87 -3.52 -2.28
N THR A 180 -14.35 -3.91 -1.12
CA THR A 180 -15.14 -4.25 0.08
C THR A 180 -14.62 -3.43 1.25
N ALA A 181 -15.52 -2.95 2.10
CA ALA A 181 -15.16 -2.28 3.34
C ALA A 181 -16.02 -2.80 4.48
N SER A 182 -15.39 -3.15 5.60
CA SER A 182 -16.08 -3.61 6.81
C SER A 182 -15.50 -2.96 8.05
N LEU A 183 -16.39 -2.57 8.99
CA LEU A 183 -16.00 -1.97 10.28
C LEU A 183 -15.04 -0.78 10.13
N SER A 184 -15.12 -0.06 9.01
CA SER A 184 -14.15 0.95 8.62
C SER A 184 -14.76 2.36 8.60
N SER A 185 -13.90 3.36 8.72
CA SER A 185 -14.30 4.78 8.70
C SER A 185 -13.72 5.49 7.48
N ILE A 186 -14.56 6.28 6.80
CA ILE A 186 -14.19 7.04 5.62
C ILE A 186 -14.64 8.48 5.82
N SER A 187 -13.74 9.38 6.20
CA SER A 187 -14.19 10.69 6.70
C SER A 187 -13.27 11.83 6.30
N ARG A 188 -13.86 13.03 6.17
CA ARG A 188 -13.09 14.27 5.95
C ARG A 188 -12.22 14.24 4.69
N ASN A 189 -12.57 13.43 3.69
CA ASN A 189 -11.91 13.46 2.39
C ASN A 189 -12.45 14.69 1.63
N ARG A 190 -11.61 15.32 0.81
CA ARG A 190 -11.93 16.61 0.20
C ARG A 190 -12.93 16.51 -0.95
N GLN A 191 -13.04 15.33 -1.57
CA GLN A 191 -14.05 15.03 -2.58
C GLN A 191 -15.08 14.03 -2.01
N ILE A 192 -15.47 13.01 -2.77
CA ILE A 192 -16.51 12.05 -2.39
C ILE A 192 -15.94 11.04 -1.40
N GLY A 193 -16.69 10.70 -0.34
CA GLY A 193 -16.28 9.63 0.57
C GLY A 193 -15.99 8.33 -0.17
N VAL A 194 -16.93 7.89 -1.00
CA VAL A 194 -16.85 6.65 -1.78
C VAL A 194 -17.35 6.91 -3.20
N ASN A 195 -16.49 6.75 -4.19
CA ASN A 195 -16.83 6.86 -5.60
C ASN A 195 -16.79 5.48 -6.28
N ILE A 196 -17.88 5.08 -6.93
CA ILE A 196 -18.00 3.84 -7.72
C ILE A 196 -18.23 4.26 -9.16
N GLY A 197 -17.15 4.33 -9.94
CA GLY A 197 -17.18 4.68 -11.36
C GLY A 197 -17.52 3.50 -12.26
N ASP A 198 -17.18 3.64 -13.54
CA ASP A 198 -17.67 2.79 -14.61
C ASP A 198 -17.41 1.30 -14.36
N PHE A 199 -18.45 0.49 -14.57
CA PHE A 199 -18.44 -0.98 -14.43
C PHE A 199 -17.94 -1.50 -13.07
N SER A 200 -17.80 -0.63 -12.08
CA SER A 200 -17.17 -0.94 -10.79
C SER A 200 -18.18 -1.46 -9.78
N THR A 201 -17.69 -2.13 -8.73
CA THR A 201 -18.55 -2.68 -7.66
C THR A 201 -18.01 -2.34 -6.28
N GLY A 202 -18.91 -2.21 -5.31
CA GLY A 202 -18.57 -1.82 -3.95
C GLY A 202 -19.51 -2.43 -2.93
N GLN A 203 -18.97 -2.87 -1.79
CA GLN A 203 -19.76 -3.40 -0.67
C GLN A 203 -19.32 -2.79 0.66
N PHE A 204 -20.30 -2.46 1.51
CA PHE A 204 -20.08 -1.99 2.87
C PHE A 204 -20.74 -2.89 3.90
N PHE A 205 -20.06 -3.10 5.01
CA PHE A 205 -20.62 -3.74 6.19
C PHE A 205 -20.21 -3.00 7.46
N SER A 206 -21.18 -2.39 8.15
CA SER A 206 -20.93 -1.68 9.42
C SER A 206 -19.85 -0.60 9.32
N CYS A 207 -19.87 0.22 8.26
CA CYS A 207 -18.93 1.31 8.04
C CYS A 207 -19.57 2.67 8.34
N CYS A 208 -18.75 3.64 8.74
CA CYS A 208 -19.13 5.05 8.88
C CYS A 208 -18.46 5.85 7.77
N ALA A 209 -19.23 6.61 6.99
CA ALA A 209 -18.65 7.58 6.06
C ALA A 209 -19.33 8.94 6.20
N ASP A 210 -18.52 10.00 6.25
CA ASP A 210 -18.97 11.40 6.41
C ASP A 210 -18.81 12.17 5.10
N GLN A 211 -19.78 13.04 4.81
CA GLN A 211 -19.93 13.88 3.60
C GLN A 211 -20.08 13.09 2.29
N ASP A 212 -21.26 13.25 1.69
CA ASP A 212 -21.61 12.89 0.31
C ASP A 212 -21.36 11.42 -0.06
N TYR A 213 -22.28 10.56 0.40
CA TYR A 213 -22.59 9.30 -0.29
C TYR A 213 -23.29 9.64 -1.62
N GLU A 214 -22.56 10.15 -2.60
CA GLU A 214 -22.97 9.94 -3.99
C GLU A 214 -22.42 8.60 -4.42
N ILE A 215 -23.26 7.56 -4.28
CA ILE A 215 -23.14 6.41 -5.17
C ILE A 215 -23.51 6.97 -6.55
N ALA A 216 -22.54 7.57 -7.24
CA ALA A 216 -22.69 7.96 -8.62
C ALA A 216 -22.65 6.67 -9.47
N SER A 217 -23.71 5.86 -9.39
CA SER A 217 -23.96 4.84 -10.39
C SER A 217 -24.37 5.57 -11.67
N LEU A 218 -23.45 5.73 -12.60
CA LEU A 218 -23.78 6.03 -14.00
C LEU A 218 -24.16 4.73 -14.73
#